data_AF-A0A739C4D7-F1
#
_entry.id   AF-A0A739C4D7-F1
#
_cell.length_a   1.000
_cell.length_b   1.000
_cell.length_c   1.000
_cell.angle_alpha   90.00
_cell.angle_beta   90.00
_cell.angle_gamma   90.00
#
_symmetry.space_group_name_H-M   'P 1'
#
loop_
_entity.id
_entity.type
_entity.pdbx_description
1 polymer ?
#
loop_
_entity_poly.entity_id
_entity_poly.type
_entity_poly.pdbx_seq_one_letter_code
_entity_poly.pdbx_strand_id
1 'polypeptide(L)'
;MVKLVLCACCVNNDSLCQGMGGVLSIPDDITVGSSFSVLFQAYITTVVGYMIWNNLMKKYPATEVAPLSLFVPVSGVITSYLFLDERLSVQQLISVIVVITGIFIFLNSARIIKLMNSRSNAESQKSTIR
;
A
#
# COMPACT_ATOMS: atom_id res chain seq x y z
N MET A 1 -3.85 -0.75 9.09
CA MET A 1 -4.45 -1.80 8.24
C MET A 1 -5.94 -2.04 8.49
N VAL A 2 -6.44 -1.95 9.73
CA VAL A 2 -7.89 -2.13 10.05
C VAL A 2 -8.83 -1.14 9.34
N LYS A 3 -8.37 0.08 9.01
CA LYS A 3 -9.19 1.10 8.31
C LYS A 3 -9.62 0.73 6.88
N LEU A 4 -8.93 -0.21 6.21
CA LEU A 4 -9.28 -0.57 4.82
C LEU A 4 -10.52 -1.49 4.75
N VAL A 5 -10.71 -2.34 5.76
CA VAL A 5 -11.85 -3.28 5.82
C VAL A 5 -13.15 -2.53 6.11
N LEU A 6 -13.11 -1.46 6.92
CA LEU A 6 -14.29 -0.67 7.29
C LEU A 6 -14.89 0.10 6.09
N CYS A 7 -14.06 0.56 5.15
CA CYS A 7 -14.52 1.36 4.00
C CYS A 7 -15.18 0.50 2.90
N ALA A 8 -14.85 -0.80 2.84
CA ALA A 8 -15.45 -1.75 1.90
C ALA A 8 -16.90 -2.13 2.28
N CYS A 9 -17.26 -2.06 3.57
CA CYS A 9 -18.63 -2.34 4.04
C CYS A 9 -19.69 -1.39 3.47
N CYS A 10 -19.32 -0.19 3.02
CA CYS A 10 -20.29 0.80 2.56
C CYS A 10 -20.62 0.68 1.06
N VAL A 11 -19.88 -0.13 0.29
CA VAL A 11 -19.95 -0.14 -1.19
C VAL A 11 -20.81 -1.27 -1.76
N ASN A 12 -21.01 -2.39 -1.05
CA ASN A 12 -21.81 -3.50 -1.55
C ASN A 12 -22.71 -4.07 -0.45
N ASN A 13 -24.01 -3.81 -0.59
CA ASN A 13 -25.05 -4.51 0.15
C ASN A 13 -24.94 -6.03 -0.13
N ASP A 14 -25.03 -6.81 0.95
CA ASP A 14 -25.57 -8.19 1.02
C ASP A 14 -24.65 -9.38 1.36
N SER A 15 -23.31 -9.27 1.50
CA SER A 15 -22.47 -10.49 1.68
C SER A 15 -21.58 -10.58 2.92
N LEU A 16 -21.40 -9.53 3.73
CA LEU A 16 -20.40 -9.55 4.83
C LEU A 16 -20.93 -9.38 6.26
N CYS A 17 -22.24 -9.16 6.44
CA CYS A 17 -22.86 -9.31 7.78
C CYS A 17 -22.77 -10.77 8.29
N GLN A 18 -22.55 -11.74 7.40
CA GLN A 18 -22.36 -13.15 7.75
C GLN A 18 -21.04 -13.42 8.48
N GLY A 19 -20.00 -12.61 8.25
CA GLY A 19 -18.72 -12.71 8.96
C GLY A 19 -18.75 -12.17 10.39
N MET A 20 -19.72 -11.31 10.72
CA MET A 20 -19.83 -10.69 12.04
C MET A 20 -20.36 -11.66 13.12
N GLY A 21 -21.03 -12.75 12.70
CA GLY A 21 -21.44 -13.83 13.60
C GLY A 21 -20.26 -14.54 14.26
N GLY A 22 -19.16 -14.74 13.54
CA GLY A 22 -17.96 -15.38 14.10
C GLY A 22 -17.22 -14.53 15.14
N VAL A 23 -17.39 -13.20 15.12
CA VAL A 23 -16.75 -12.27 16.07
C VAL A 23 -17.42 -12.29 17.44
N LEU A 24 -18.74 -12.50 17.46
CA LEU A 24 -19.52 -12.59 18.70
C LEU A 24 -19.34 -13.95 19.41
N SER A 25 -18.88 -14.98 18.70
CA SER A 25 -18.60 -16.33 19.23
C SER A 25 -17.15 -16.53 19.70
N ILE A 26 -16.26 -15.55 19.56
CA ILE A 26 -14.85 -15.61 19.99
C ILE A 26 -14.63 -15.87 21.51
N PRO A 27 -15.51 -15.43 22.44
CA PRO A 27 -15.20 -15.51 23.88
C PRO A 27 -14.94 -16.93 24.42
N ASP A 28 -15.51 -17.96 23.80
CA ASP A 28 -15.54 -19.31 24.38
C ASP A 28 -14.40 -20.24 23.90
N ASP A 29 -13.75 -19.95 22.77
CA ASP A 29 -12.76 -20.85 22.12
C ASP A 29 -11.41 -20.17 21.82
N ILE A 30 -10.76 -19.61 22.85
CA ILE A 30 -9.38 -19.13 22.73
C ILE A 30 -8.37 -20.28 22.73
N THR A 31 -8.16 -20.88 21.56
CA THR A 31 -7.15 -21.92 21.36
C THR A 31 -5.73 -21.34 21.41
N VAL A 32 -4.78 -22.06 22.02
CA VAL A 32 -3.36 -21.66 22.14
C VAL A 32 -2.72 -21.33 20.77
N GLY A 33 -3.13 -22.03 19.71
CA GLY A 33 -2.66 -21.78 18.34
C GLY A 33 -3.07 -20.40 17.79
N SER A 34 -4.27 -19.91 18.12
CA SER A 34 -4.74 -18.59 17.71
C SER A 34 -3.98 -17.48 18.42
N SER A 35 -3.73 -17.64 19.72
CA SER A 35 -2.90 -16.72 20.50
C SER A 35 -1.47 -16.66 19.97
N PHE A 36 -0.86 -17.80 19.65
CA PHE A 36 0.49 -17.84 19.08
C PHE A 36 0.56 -17.13 17.71
N SER A 37 -0.41 -17.35 16.84
CA SER A 37 -0.47 -16.71 15.52
C SER A 37 -0.58 -15.19 15.63
N VAL A 38 -1.43 -14.70 16.54
CA VAL A 38 -1.59 -13.26 16.79
C VAL A 38 -0.31 -12.66 17.39
N LEU A 39 0.31 -13.34 18.35
CA LEU A 39 1.58 -12.89 18.95
C LEU A 39 2.72 -12.86 17.93
N PHE A 40 2.84 -13.88 17.09
CA PHE A 40 3.81 -13.89 16.01
C PHE A 40 3.58 -12.72 15.06
N GLN A 41 2.34 -12.52 14.59
CA GLN A 41 2.02 -11.45 13.67
C GLN A 41 2.19 -10.06 14.30
N ALA A 42 1.83 -9.89 15.57
CA ALA A 42 1.93 -8.60 16.26
C ALA A 42 3.36 -8.27 16.69
N TYR A 43 4.15 -9.24 17.14
CA TYR A 43 5.48 -9.00 17.67
C TYR A 43 6.56 -9.12 16.59
N ILE A 44 6.64 -10.26 15.90
CA ILE A 44 7.70 -10.50 14.91
C ILE A 44 7.57 -9.56 13.73
N THR A 45 6.39 -9.47 13.12
CA THR A 45 6.17 -8.59 11.95
C THR A 45 6.45 -7.12 12.28
N THR A 46 6.06 -6.68 13.49
CA THR A 46 6.25 -5.30 13.94
C THR A 46 7.73 -5.02 14.20
N VAL A 47 8.42 -5.86 14.98
CA VAL A 47 9.84 -5.67 15.27
C VAL A 47 10.67 -5.66 13.98
N VAL A 48 10.44 -6.62 13.09
CA VAL A 48 11.13 -6.69 11.79
C VAL A 48 10.80 -5.46 10.93
N GLY A 49 9.52 -5.08 10.85
CA GLY A 49 9.07 -3.91 10.10
C GLY A 49 9.72 -2.61 10.60
N TYR A 50 9.76 -2.40 11.91
CA TYR A 50 10.40 -1.23 12.51
C TYR A 50 11.92 -1.27 12.35
N MET A 51 12.57 -2.42 12.47
CA MET A 51 14.02 -2.53 12.23
C MET A 51 14.39 -2.14 10.81
N ILE A 52 13.65 -2.63 9.83
CA ILE A 52 13.84 -2.28 8.41
C ILE A 52 13.58 -0.79 8.21
N TRP A 53 12.42 -0.28 8.65
CA TRP A 53 12.06 1.12 8.46
C TRP A 53 13.07 2.08 9.12
N ASN A 54 13.51 1.78 10.34
CA ASN A 54 14.47 2.61 11.08
C ASN A 54 15.87 2.57 10.43
N ASN A 55 16.28 1.42 9.89
CA ASN A 55 17.53 1.31 9.11
C ASN A 55 17.45 2.10 7.79
N LEU A 56 16.31 2.11 7.10
CA LEU A 56 16.14 2.88 5.88
C LEU A 56 16.09 4.39 6.15
N MET A 57 15.38 4.85 7.18
CA MET A 57 15.29 6.27 7.55
C MET A 57 16.65 6.87 7.97
N LYS A 58 17.56 6.06 8.51
CA LYS A 58 18.94 6.51 8.80
C LYS A 58 19.76 6.81 7.54
N LYS A 59 19.37 6.25 6.38
CA LYS A 59 20.18 6.29 5.15
C LYS A 59 19.52 7.06 4.00
N TYR A 60 18.19 7.24 4.03
CA TYR A 60 17.42 7.91 2.98
C TYR A 60 16.46 8.96 3.57
N PRO A 61 16.34 10.15 2.96
CA PRO A 61 15.36 11.15 3.38
C PRO A 61 13.94 10.60 3.26
N ALA A 62 13.03 11.02 4.16
CA ALA A 62 11.67 10.47 4.32
C ALA A 62 10.83 10.40 3.02
N THR A 63 11.21 11.15 1.98
CA THR A 63 10.56 11.14 0.66
C THR A 63 10.84 9.87 -0.15
N GLU A 64 11.97 9.19 0.06
CA GLU A 64 12.33 7.96 -0.69
C GLU A 64 11.69 6.68 -0.13
N VAL A 65 11.17 6.70 1.11
CA VAL A 65 10.49 5.55 1.73
C VAL A 65 8.99 5.48 1.42
N ALA A 66 8.41 6.53 0.82
CA ALA A 66 7.02 6.54 0.38
C ALA A 66 6.64 5.47 -0.68
N PRO A 67 7.47 5.15 -1.70
CA PRO A 67 7.17 4.09 -2.68
C PRO A 67 7.05 2.70 -2.04
N LEU A 68 7.69 2.48 -0.90
CA LEU A 68 7.72 1.18 -0.22
C LEU A 68 6.33 0.76 0.24
N SER A 69 5.49 1.74 0.64
CA SER A 69 4.08 1.50 0.98
C SER A 69 3.21 1.16 -0.23
N LEU A 70 3.52 1.72 -1.40
CA LEU A 70 2.86 1.42 -2.67
C LEU A 70 3.26 0.05 -3.23
N PHE A 71 4.41 -0.48 -2.79
CA PHE A 71 4.89 -1.80 -3.23
C PHE A 71 4.17 -2.96 -2.54
N VAL A 72 3.67 -2.76 -1.32
CA VAL A 72 2.91 -3.77 -0.54
C VAL A 72 1.75 -4.41 -1.31
N PRO A 73 0.84 -3.65 -1.95
CA PRO A 73 -0.24 -4.26 -2.74
C PRO A 73 0.27 -5.05 -3.95
N VAL A 74 1.36 -4.60 -4.59
CA VAL A 74 1.96 -5.29 -5.74
C VAL A 74 2.54 -6.64 -5.32
N SER A 75 3.30 -6.68 -4.22
CA SER A 75 3.84 -7.95 -3.70
C SER A 75 2.72 -8.89 -3.23
N GLY A 76 1.62 -8.36 -2.69
CA GLY A 76 0.42 -9.12 -2.35
C GLY A 76 -0.16 -9.84 -3.57
N VAL A 77 -0.39 -9.13 -4.67
CA VAL A 77 -0.92 -9.72 -5.92
C VAL A 77 0.04 -10.75 -6.53
N ILE A 78 1.35 -10.46 -6.54
CA ILE A 78 2.36 -11.40 -7.03
C ILE A 78 2.34 -12.70 -6.20
N THR A 79 2.27 -12.56 -4.88
CA THR A 79 2.22 -13.71 -3.97
C THR A 79 0.93 -14.51 -4.16
N SER A 80 -0.21 -13.84 -4.26
CA SER A 80 -1.49 -14.50 -4.57
C SER A 80 -1.45 -15.24 -5.90
N TYR A 81 -0.84 -14.67 -6.93
CA TYR A 81 -0.69 -15.35 -8.22
C TYR A 81 0.20 -16.60 -8.12
N LEU A 82 1.33 -16.50 -7.42
CA LEU A 82 2.28 -17.61 -7.26
C LEU A 82 1.75 -18.76 -6.38
N PHE A 83 1.01 -18.45 -5.32
CA PHE A 83 0.56 -19.47 -4.36
C PHE A 83 -0.82 -20.03 -4.67
N LEU A 84 -1.72 -19.24 -5.26
CA LEU A 84 -3.11 -19.64 -5.47
C LEU A 84 -3.36 -20.17 -6.88
N ASP A 85 -2.44 -19.96 -7.84
CA ASP A 85 -2.54 -20.37 -9.26
C ASP A 85 -3.87 -19.98 -9.94
N GLU A 86 -4.62 -19.07 -9.32
CA GLU A 86 -5.89 -18.58 -9.82
C GLU A 86 -5.67 -17.51 -10.87
N ARG A 87 -6.51 -17.54 -11.91
CA ARG A 87 -6.45 -16.56 -12.99
C ARG A 87 -6.85 -15.19 -12.44
N LEU A 88 -5.87 -14.28 -12.40
CA LEU A 88 -6.07 -12.89 -12.01
C LEU A 88 -7.23 -12.28 -12.79
N SER A 89 -8.21 -11.74 -12.06
CA SER A 89 -9.35 -11.05 -12.65
C SER A 89 -8.89 -9.76 -13.34
N VAL A 90 -9.58 -9.37 -14.41
CA VAL A 90 -9.32 -8.13 -15.16
C VAL A 90 -9.27 -6.91 -14.22
N GLN A 91 -10.08 -6.91 -13.17
CA GLN A 91 -10.14 -5.81 -12.20
C GLN A 91 -8.90 -5.72 -11.31
N GLN A 92 -8.25 -6.85 -10.99
CA GLN A 92 -6.97 -6.88 -10.29
C GLN A 92 -5.85 -6.37 -11.18
N LEU A 93 -5.88 -6.72 -12.48
CA LEU A 93 -4.89 -6.24 -13.45
C LEU A 93 -4.92 -4.71 -13.59
N ILE A 94 -6.11 -4.11 -13.63
CA ILE A 94 -6.28 -2.64 -13.68
C ILE A 94 -5.63 -2.01 -12.44
N SER A 95 -5.83 -2.61 -11.26
CA SER A 95 -5.26 -2.11 -10.00
C SER A 95 -3.72 -2.14 -10.02
N VAL A 96 -3.13 -3.22 -10.53
CA VAL A 96 -1.67 -3.34 -10.69
C VAL A 96 -1.13 -2.27 -11.64
N ILE A 97 -1.77 -2.06 -12.79
CA ILE A 97 -1.35 -1.04 -13.77
C ILE A 97 -1.40 0.36 -13.18
N VAL A 98 -2.47 0.69 -12.45
CA VAL A 98 -2.62 2.00 -11.79
C VAL A 98 -1.51 2.23 -10.75
N VAL A 99 -1.20 1.23 -9.93
CA VAL A 99 -0.13 1.33 -8.93
C VAL A 99 1.24 1.48 -9.57
N ILE A 100 1.56 0.68 -10.59
CA ILE A 100 2.84 0.78 -11.33
C ILE A 100 3.00 2.17 -11.94
N THR A 101 1.93 2.70 -12.54
CA THR A 101 1.93 4.06 -13.13
C THR A 101 2.17 5.12 -12.07
N GLY A 102 1.52 5.01 -10.91
CA GLY A 102 1.73 5.91 -9.77
C GLY A 102 3.17 5.88 -9.24
N ILE A 103 3.75 4.69 -9.10
CA ILE A 103 5.15 4.52 -8.69
C ILE A 103 6.10 5.15 -9.72
N PHE A 104 5.87 4.92 -11.01
CA PHE A 104 6.71 5.48 -12.07
C PHE A 104 6.73 7.02 -12.06
N ILE A 105 5.56 7.65 -11.89
CA ILE A 105 5.47 9.12 -11.76
C ILE A 105 6.17 9.59 -10.49
N PHE A 106 5.95 8.89 -9.36
CA PHE A 106 6.54 9.24 -8.08
C PHE A 106 8.08 9.19 -8.11
N LEU A 107 8.67 8.15 -8.69
CA LEU A 107 10.13 8.01 -8.83
C LEU A 107 10.76 9.08 -9.73
N ASN A 108 10.04 9.54 -10.76
CA ASN A 108 10.51 10.59 -11.67
C ASN A 108 10.13 12.01 -11.23
N SER A 109 9.46 12.17 -10.09
CA SER A 109 8.90 13.45 -9.61
C SER A 109 9.92 14.59 -9.58
N ALA A 110 11.15 14.33 -9.12
CA ALA A 110 12.22 15.34 -9.08
C ALA A 110 12.62 15.85 -10.49
N ARG A 111 12.59 14.99 -11.51
CA ARG A 111 12.86 15.40 -12.91
C ARG A 111 11.69 16.16 -13.50
N ILE A 112 10.46 15.72 -13.22
CA ILE A 112 9.23 16.36 -13.72
C ILE A 112 9.12 17.79 -13.16
N ILE A 113 9.35 17.98 -11.87
CA ILE A 113 9.31 19.30 -11.22
C ILE A 113 10.37 20.24 -11.82
N LYS A 114 11.59 19.75 -12.09
CA LYS A 114 12.66 20.55 -12.71
C LYS A 114 12.28 21.04 -14.12
N LEU A 115 11.64 20.18 -14.93
CA LEU A 115 11.18 20.53 -16.27
C LEU A 115 10.04 21.54 -16.25
N MET A 116 9.07 21.37 -15.33
CA MET A 116 7.97 22.31 -15.15
C MET A 116 8.46 23.69 -14.71
N ASN A 117 9.42 23.75 -13.77
CA ASN A 117 9.94 25.01 -13.26
C ASN A 117 10.79 25.76 -14.30
N SER A 118 11.47 25.03 -15.19
CA SER A 118 12.23 25.62 -16.30
C SER A 118 11.32 26.19 -17.40
N ARG A 119 10.13 25.60 -17.62
CA ARG A 119 9.11 26.13 -18.54
C ARG A 119 8.52 27.44 -18.02
N SER A 120 8.17 27.49 -16.73
CA SER A 120 7.62 28.71 -16.10
C SER A 120 8.59 29.89 -16.13
N ASN A 121 9.88 29.66 -15.83
CA ASN A 121 10.90 30.72 -15.90
C ASN A 121 11.13 31.26 -17.33
N ALA A 122 11.07 30.39 -18.35
CA ALA A 122 11.21 30.80 -19.75
C ALA A 122 10.00 31.63 -20.24
N GLU A 123 8.80 31.35 -19.73
CA GLU A 123 7.60 32.12 -20.04
C GLU A 123 7.59 33.49 -19.32
N SER A 124 8.07 33.55 -18.08
CA SER A 124 8.14 34.79 -17.29
C SER A 124 9.17 35.79 -17.85
N GLN A 125 10.35 35.33 -18.32
CA GLN A 125 11.33 36.23 -18.96
C GLN A 125 10.80 36.87 -20.27
N LYS A 126 9.91 36.18 -21.00
CA LYS A 126 9.38 36.69 -22.26
C LYS A 126 8.38 37.85 -22.07
N SER A 127 7.78 37.96 -20.89
CA SER A 127 6.85 39.03 -20.52
C SER A 127 7.53 40.32 -20.03
N THR A 128 8.78 40.26 -19.55
CA THR A 128 9.53 41.43 -19.08
C THR A 128 10.31 42.13 -20.20
N ILE A 129 10.55 41.44 -21.32
CA ILE A 129 11.34 41.94 -22.46
C ILE A 129 10.46 42.62 -23.55
N ARG A 130 9.13 42.54 -23.44
CA ARG A 130 8.17 43.23 -24.32
C ARG A 130 7.55 44.41 -23.58
#